data_AF-A0AAV9EBY4-F1
#
_entry.id   AF-A0AAV9EBY4-F1
#
_cell.length_a   1.000
_cell.length_b   1.000
_cell.length_c   1.000
_cell.angle_alpha   90.00
_cell.angle_beta   90.00
_cell.angle_gamma   90.00
#
_symmetry.space_group_name_H-M   'P 1'
#
loop_
_entity.id
_entity.type
_entity.pdbx_description
1 polymer ?
#
loop_
_entity_poly.entity_id
_entity_poly.type
_entity_poly.pdbx_seq_one_letter_code
_entity_poly.pdbx_strand_id
1 'polypeptide(L)'
;MAAELGLSRSRGRSSRSFREVWVNAGPVFGGGGAAASVREDDEEDLLWAALERLPTYDRIRRGIVKKVGEDGEVVSDEVDIGRLGVRDREMLLGRIIKVIEDDNDRFLRRLRDR
;
A
#
# COMPACT_ATOMS: atom_id res chain seq x y z
N MET A 1 -21.42 16.37 -45.21
CA MET A 1 -20.09 15.93 -44.73
C MET A 1 -20.18 15.70 -43.23
N ALA A 2 -19.62 14.59 -42.77
CA ALA A 2 -20.02 13.86 -41.58
C ALA A 2 -19.77 14.56 -40.23
N ALA A 3 -20.63 14.24 -39.26
CA ALA A 3 -20.44 14.50 -37.85
C ALA A 3 -19.53 13.42 -37.24
N GLU A 4 -18.44 13.81 -36.60
CA GLU A 4 -17.64 12.90 -35.77
C GLU A 4 -17.81 13.26 -34.29
N LEU A 5 -18.69 12.51 -33.62
CA LEU A 5 -18.78 12.48 -32.17
C LEU A 5 -17.67 11.55 -31.65
N GLY A 6 -16.55 12.14 -31.23
CA GLY A 6 -15.48 11.42 -30.55
C GLY A 6 -15.99 10.86 -29.22
N LEU A 7 -16.24 9.56 -29.19
CA LEU A 7 -16.55 8.78 -27.99
C LEU A 7 -15.40 8.92 -26.99
N SER A 8 -15.64 9.66 -25.91
CA SER A 8 -14.75 9.72 -24.77
C SER A 8 -14.66 8.32 -24.13
N ARG A 9 -13.55 7.62 -24.39
CA ARG A 9 -13.22 6.39 -23.68
C ARG A 9 -13.03 6.74 -22.20
N SER A 10 -14.04 6.45 -21.38
CA SER A 10 -13.90 6.42 -19.94
C SER A 10 -12.80 5.41 -19.60
N ARG A 11 -11.63 5.91 -19.24
CA ARG A 11 -10.54 5.08 -18.75
C ARG A 11 -11.02 4.44 -17.45
N GLY A 12 -11.06 3.11 -17.45
CA GLY A 12 -11.50 2.30 -16.33
C GLY A 12 -10.80 2.71 -15.04
N ARG A 13 -11.60 2.81 -13.98
CA ARG A 13 -11.15 3.04 -12.61
C ARG A 13 -10.28 1.84 -12.22
N SER A 14 -8.97 2.03 -12.10
CA SER A 14 -8.10 0.99 -11.56
C SER A 14 -8.56 0.71 -10.13
N SER A 15 -8.90 -0.54 -9.85
CA SER A 15 -9.01 -1.03 -8.47
C SER A 15 -7.65 -0.74 -7.83
N ARG A 16 -7.63 0.01 -6.73
CA ARG A 16 -6.40 0.22 -5.96
C ARG A 16 -5.85 -1.15 -5.63
N SER A 17 -4.62 -1.44 -6.04
CA SER A 17 -4.01 -2.72 -5.74
C SER A 17 -3.80 -2.79 -4.23
N PHE A 18 -3.92 -4.00 -3.66
CA PHE A 18 -3.66 -4.20 -2.23
C PHE A 18 -2.29 -3.62 -1.85
N ARG A 19 -1.32 -3.76 -2.76
CA ARG A 19 0.02 -3.16 -2.70
C ARG A 19 0.03 -1.64 -2.41
N GLU A 20 -0.80 -0.83 -3.08
CA GLU A 20 -0.78 0.64 -2.88
C GLU A 20 -1.11 1.06 -1.44
N VAL A 21 -1.96 0.30 -0.74
CA VAL A 21 -2.34 0.59 0.66
C VAL A 21 -1.17 0.36 1.61
N TRP A 22 -0.42 -0.72 1.40
CA TRP A 22 0.74 -1.07 2.22
C TRP A 22 1.94 -0.17 1.95
N VAL A 23 2.18 0.18 0.68
CA VAL A 23 3.29 1.07 0.28
C VAL A 23 3.08 2.49 0.80
N ASN A 24 1.84 3.02 0.80
CA ASN A 24 1.56 4.37 1.33
C ASN A 24 1.46 4.45 2.85
N ALA A 25 1.40 3.33 3.58
CA ALA A 25 1.26 3.34 5.04
C ALA A 25 2.53 3.77 5.80
N GLY A 26 3.67 3.93 5.12
CA GLY A 26 4.95 4.33 5.71
C GLY A 26 5.57 3.26 6.62
N PRO A 27 6.77 3.50 7.20
CA PRO A 27 7.48 2.52 8.04
C PRO A 27 6.66 2.14 9.26
N VAL A 28 6.14 0.90 9.34
CA VAL A 28 5.22 0.41 10.38
C VAL A 28 5.88 0.37 11.75
N PHE A 29 7.17 0.09 11.83
CA PHE A 29 7.92 0.03 13.08
C PHE A 29 9.15 0.95 12.97
N GLY A 30 9.23 2.00 13.80
CA GLY A 30 10.31 2.99 13.80
C GLY A 30 9.97 4.31 13.09
N GLY A 31 10.41 5.41 13.70
CA GLY A 31 10.09 6.79 13.34
C GLY A 31 10.63 7.22 11.97
N GLY A 32 9.92 8.18 11.34
CA GLY A 32 10.05 8.53 9.94
C GLY A 32 11.43 8.98 9.46
N GLY A 33 11.85 8.38 8.35
CA GLY A 33 12.91 8.85 7.46
C GLY A 33 12.63 8.34 6.06
N ALA A 34 12.20 9.22 5.16
CA ALA A 34 11.98 8.92 3.75
C ALA A 34 13.26 9.26 2.96
N ALA A 35 14.16 8.29 2.83
CA ALA A 35 15.23 8.28 1.83
C ALA A 35 15.87 6.88 1.84
N ALA A 36 15.27 5.95 1.13
CA ALA A 36 15.81 4.60 1.00
C ALA A 36 15.72 4.17 -0.48
N SER A 37 16.72 3.43 -0.93
CA SER A 37 17.34 3.54 -2.25
C SER A 37 16.66 2.71 -3.36
N VAL A 38 16.94 3.00 -4.64
CA VAL A 38 16.45 2.25 -5.83
C VAL A 38 16.69 0.74 -5.76
N ARG A 39 17.67 0.26 -4.97
CA ARG A 39 17.92 -1.18 -4.78
C ARG A 39 16.90 -1.84 -3.84
N GLU A 40 16.38 -1.12 -2.86
CA GLU A 40 15.34 -1.65 -1.97
C GLU A 40 14.00 -1.83 -2.70
N ASP A 41 13.71 -0.99 -3.69
CA ASP A 41 12.50 -1.12 -4.50
C ASP A 41 12.48 -2.46 -5.27
N ASP A 42 13.62 -2.91 -5.81
CA ASP A 42 13.72 -4.20 -6.51
C ASP A 42 13.49 -5.40 -5.56
N GLU A 43 14.02 -5.34 -4.33
CA GLU A 43 13.79 -6.36 -3.32
C GLU A 43 12.34 -6.38 -2.83
N GLU A 44 11.75 -5.19 -2.67
CA GLU A 44 10.34 -5.04 -2.32
C GLU A 44 9.44 -5.60 -3.44
N ASP A 45 9.76 -5.34 -4.71
CA ASP A 45 9.05 -5.89 -5.86
C ASP A 45 9.10 -7.43 -5.88
N LEU A 46 10.24 -8.03 -5.52
CA LEU A 46 10.36 -9.49 -5.38
C LEU A 46 9.49 -10.03 -4.24
N LEU A 47 9.42 -9.33 -3.11
CA LEU A 47 8.53 -9.68 -2.00
C LEU A 47 7.06 -9.58 -2.42
N TRP A 48 6.66 -8.52 -3.14
CA TRP A 48 5.30 -8.36 -3.66
C TRP A 48 4.93 -9.49 -4.62
N ALA A 49 5.84 -9.84 -5.53
CA ALA A 49 5.63 -10.95 -6.46
C ALA A 49 5.47 -12.29 -5.71
N ALA A 50 6.24 -12.52 -4.64
CA ALA A 50 6.10 -13.71 -3.81
C ALA A 50 4.73 -13.75 -3.11
N LEU A 51 4.29 -12.63 -2.55
CA LEU A 51 2.99 -12.51 -1.88
C LEU A 51 1.82 -12.76 -2.84
N GLU A 52 1.90 -12.24 -4.07
CA GLU A 52 0.85 -12.42 -5.08
C GLU A 52 0.70 -13.89 -5.52
N ARG A 53 1.80 -14.66 -5.48
CA ARG A 53 1.81 -16.09 -5.79
C ARG A 53 1.23 -16.96 -4.68
N LEU A 54 0.97 -16.40 -3.49
CA LEU A 54 0.36 -17.15 -2.41
C LEU A 54 -1.10 -17.54 -2.71
N PRO A 55 -1.60 -18.65 -2.13
CA PRO A 55 -3.02 -18.98 -2.11
C PRO A 55 -3.86 -17.83 -1.53
N THR A 56 -5.14 -17.74 -1.92
CA THR A 56 -6.04 -16.65 -1.50
C THR A 56 -6.09 -16.47 0.01
N TYR A 57 -6.06 -17.56 0.78
CA TYR A 57 -6.10 -17.52 2.23
C TYR A 57 -4.87 -16.81 2.83
N ASP A 58 -3.68 -17.19 2.40
CA ASP A 58 -2.43 -16.61 2.90
C ASP A 58 -2.28 -15.16 2.43
N ARG A 59 -2.70 -14.84 1.21
CA ARG A 59 -2.65 -13.48 0.67
C ARG A 59 -3.44 -12.45 1.49
N ILE A 60 -4.53 -12.87 2.15
CA ILE A 60 -5.34 -11.98 3.00
C ILE A 60 -4.72 -11.82 4.40
N ARG A 61 -3.94 -12.80 4.84
CA ARG A 61 -3.38 -12.86 6.20
C ARG A 61 -1.94 -12.39 6.29
N ARG A 62 -1.26 -12.26 5.16
CA ARG A 62 0.12 -11.82 5.08
C ARG A 62 0.22 -10.48 4.35
N GLY A 63 1.17 -9.67 4.77
CA GLY A 63 1.45 -8.37 4.16
C GLY A 63 2.92 -8.03 4.29
N ILE A 64 3.36 -7.05 3.51
CA ILE A 64 4.74 -6.55 3.57
C ILE A 64 4.72 -5.26 4.38
N VAL A 65 5.60 -5.16 5.37
CA VAL A 65 5.74 -3.98 6.23
C VAL A 65 7.18 -3.48 6.22
N LYS A 66 7.35 -2.17 6.23
CA LYS A 66 8.67 -1.54 6.38
C LYS A 66 9.00 -1.42 7.87
N LYS A 67 10.14 -1.98 8.28
CA LYS A 67 10.69 -1.88 9.64
C LYS A 67 11.96 -1.05 9.59
N VAL A 68 12.17 -0.18 10.56
CA VAL A 68 13.43 0.54 10.76
C VAL A 68 14.29 -0.29 11.71
N GLY A 69 15.46 -0.74 11.24
CA GLY A 69 16.47 -1.42 12.05
C GLY A 69 17.15 -0.48 13.04
N GLU A 70 17.97 -1.05 13.94
CA GLU A 70 18.70 -0.28 14.97
C GLU A 70 19.68 0.73 14.35
N ASP A 71 20.22 0.40 13.18
CA ASP A 71 21.13 1.26 12.41
C ASP A 71 20.40 2.33 11.58
N GLY A 72 19.07 2.43 11.70
CA GLY A 72 18.24 3.38 10.95
C GLY A 72 17.91 2.94 9.52
N GLU A 73 18.37 1.75 9.11
CA GLU A 73 18.08 1.17 7.80
C GLU A 73 16.61 0.72 7.72
N VAL A 74 15.94 1.00 6.60
CA VAL A 74 14.54 0.63 6.40
C VAL A 74 14.48 -0.65 5.58
N VAL A 75 13.97 -1.73 6.17
CA VAL A 75 13.88 -3.04 5.52
C VAL A 75 12.42 -3.44 5.37
N SER A 76 12.05 -3.90 4.18
CA SER A 76 10.75 -4.49 3.89
C SER A 76 10.73 -5.95 4.32
N ASP A 77 9.72 -6.35 5.10
CA ASP A 77 9.62 -7.70 5.65
C ASP A 77 8.20 -8.27 5.51
N GLU A 78 8.09 -9.58 5.22
CA GLU A 78 6.81 -10.29 5.14
C GLU A 78 6.32 -10.62 6.56
N VAL A 79 5.09 -10.26 6.86
CA VAL A 79 4.49 -10.44 8.19
C VAL A 79 3.18 -11.19 8.08
N ASP A 80 3.05 -12.27 8.88
CA ASP A 80 1.78 -12.94 9.14
C ASP A 80 0.97 -12.13 10.16
N ILE A 81 -0.03 -11.41 9.68
CA ILE A 81 -0.94 -10.58 10.47
C ILE A 81 -1.66 -11.42 11.52
N GLY A 82 -1.93 -12.70 11.23
CA GLY A 82 -2.56 -13.66 12.14
C GLY A 82 -1.73 -13.93 13.40
N ARG A 83 -0.40 -13.80 13.30
CA ARG A 83 0.56 -14.08 14.39
C ARG A 83 1.06 -12.82 15.09
N LEU A 84 0.66 -11.63 14.63
CA LEU A 84 1.02 -10.37 15.29
C LEU A 84 0.45 -10.30 16.71
N GLY A 85 1.26 -9.75 17.62
CA GLY A 85 0.81 -9.36 18.95
C GLY A 85 -0.30 -8.31 18.88
N VAL A 86 -1.13 -8.24 19.93
CA VAL A 86 -2.32 -7.36 19.94
C VAL A 86 -1.94 -5.90 19.67
N ARG A 87 -0.88 -5.41 20.31
CA ARG A 87 -0.40 -4.01 20.15
C ARG A 87 0.05 -3.71 18.73
N ASP A 88 0.81 -4.62 18.12
CA ASP A 88 1.33 -4.45 16.76
C ASP A 88 0.20 -4.48 15.74
N ARG A 89 -0.78 -5.35 15.96
CA ARG A 89 -1.99 -5.43 15.14
C ARG A 89 -2.82 -4.14 15.23
N GLU A 90 -3.03 -3.60 16.43
CA GLU A 90 -3.75 -2.33 16.64
C GLU A 90 -3.05 -1.17 15.95
N MET A 91 -1.71 -1.07 16.09
CA MET A 91 -0.93 -0.03 15.44
C MET A 91 -1.02 -0.13 13.91
N LEU A 92 -0.91 -1.34 13.36
CA LEU A 92 -1.02 -1.58 11.93
C LEU A 92 -2.41 -1.20 11.40
N LEU A 93 -3.48 -1.64 12.07
CA LEU A 93 -4.86 -1.26 11.74
C LEU A 93 -5.07 0.25 11.76
N GLY A 94 -4.58 0.92 12.80
CA GLY A 94 -4.71 2.38 12.93
C GLY A 94 -4.07 3.14 11.75
N ARG A 95 -2.91 2.68 11.26
CA ARG A 95 -2.26 3.30 10.09
C ARG A 95 -2.99 3.02 8.79
N ILE A 96 -3.46 1.79 8.59
CA ILE A 96 -4.24 1.42 7.40
C ILE A 96 -5.51 2.28 7.32
N ILE A 97 -6.23 2.44 8.44
CA ILE A 97 -7.43 3.29 8.51
C ILE A 97 -7.07 4.72 8.12
N LYS A 98 -6.01 5.28 8.70
CA LYS A 98 -5.56 6.64 8.39
C LYS A 98 -5.25 6.85 6.90
N VAL A 99 -4.55 5.91 6.25
CA VAL A 99 -4.26 5.99 4.81
C VAL A 99 -5.54 6.00 3.98
N ILE A 100 -6.52 5.17 4.36
CA ILE A 100 -7.82 5.09 3.69
C ILE A 100 -8.61 6.39 3.87
N GLU A 101 -8.61 6.97 5.08
CA GLU A 101 -9.25 8.25 5.37
C GLU A 101 -8.64 9.39 4.55
N ASP A 102 -7.31 9.53 4.56
CA ASP A 102 -6.59 10.57 3.82
C ASP A 102 -6.87 10.51 2.30
N ASP A 103 -6.97 9.29 1.76
CA ASP A 103 -7.26 9.07 0.34
C ASP A 103 -8.76 9.26 0.01
N ASN A 104 -9.67 8.87 0.90
CA ASN A 104 -11.10 9.16 0.78
C ASN A 104 -11.37 10.66 0.79
N ASP A 105 -10.76 11.40 1.71
CA ASP A 105 -10.88 12.86 1.78
C ASP A 105 -10.38 13.52 0.49
N ARG A 106 -9.25 13.04 -0.04
CA ARG A 106 -8.72 13.49 -1.33
C ARG A 106 -9.68 13.18 -2.48
N PHE A 107 -10.27 11.99 -2.48
CA PHE A 107 -11.25 11.57 -3.49
C PHE A 107 -12.53 12.42 -3.44
N LEU A 108 -13.09 12.62 -2.24
CA LEU A 108 -14.32 13.40 -2.03
C LEU A 108 -14.12 14.88 -2.34
N ARG A 109 -12.96 15.46 -2.01
CA ARG A 109 -12.61 16.84 -2.41
C ARG A 109 -12.64 17.00 -3.93
N ARG A 110 -11.97 16.11 -4.67
CA ARG A 110 -11.98 16.12 -6.14
C ARG A 110 -13.38 15.91 -6.74
N LEU A 111 -14.25 15.17 -6.06
CA LEU A 111 -15.63 14.97 -6.51
C LEU A 111 -16.48 16.22 -6.30
N ARG A 112 -16.26 16.95 -5.20
CA ARG A 112 -16.97 18.19 -4.89
C ARG A 112 -16.54 19.37 -5.76
N ASP A 113 -15.28 19.42 -6.18
CA ASP A 113 -14.75 20.51 -7.02
C ASP A 113 -15.13 20.36 -8.52
N ARG A 114 -16.01 19.41 -8.85
CA ARG A 114 -16.59 19.16 -10.18
C ARG A 114 -18.05 19.58 -10.22
#